data_AF-A0A1M6VIK5-F1
#
_entry.id   AF-A0A1M6VIK5-F1
#
_cell.length_a   1.000
_cell.length_b   1.000
_cell.length_c   1.000
_cell.angle_alpha   90.00
_cell.angle_beta   90.00
_cell.angle_gamma   90.00
#
_symmetry.space_group_name_H-M   'P 1'
#
loop_
_entity.id
_entity.type
_entity.pdbx_description
1 polymer ?
#
loop_
_entity_poly.entity_id
_entity_poly.type
_entity_poly.pdbx_seq_one_letter_code
_entity_poly.pdbx_strand_id
1 'polypeptide(L)'
;MDNSLLAVRDINHKYIVVEREMGISLSQNEQLLTDLTEHITAVSSRLRLHVKVRNAQLETIKENYGEIYRATEKGCQLLRHAVGVAEVPEAEIAFIAMYICAAVEDQQSQQGKIPVVVVCPTGLGTSKMLAVQLTKEFHNLEVREIISAFRIDIQKLQREGIRLLISTVHLDIDFPYVCVNPILLEQDKILLRNELRLLPTQQAVVPQKKPAASLSKDGLVFMTRLGEEILYLLDHVQLLVLPYAQDKQELLYVASGMFTETKEARELIADSLAKREQISSTYIRDFQMMLLHCKTGGVKHCCFGYIRLKRPLFQSEGVIEGAIVMLVPKEGDSLEAGLMSEISSGLLEDEAFFSAVQKKGRISIIESLEKRLMQYYQKTITTRMEGS
;
A
#
# COMPACT_ATOMS: atom_id res chain seq x y z
N MET A 1 -42.57 19.36 -36.65
CA MET A 1 -41.56 18.34 -36.29
C MET A 1 -41.14 18.67 -34.88
N ASP A 2 -41.28 17.69 -33.99
CA ASP A 2 -41.38 17.87 -32.56
C ASP A 2 -40.07 18.40 -31.95
N ASN A 3 -40.14 19.52 -31.22
CA ASN A 3 -38.97 20.19 -30.60
C ASN A 3 -38.25 19.29 -29.57
N SER A 4 -38.92 18.22 -29.14
CA SER A 4 -38.42 17.14 -28.29
C SER A 4 -37.34 16.29 -28.98
N LEU A 5 -37.45 16.01 -30.28
CA LEU A 5 -36.51 15.16 -31.03
C LEU A 5 -35.19 15.87 -31.38
N LEU A 6 -35.23 17.20 -31.56
CA LEU A 6 -34.02 18.02 -31.71
C LEU A 6 -33.24 18.12 -30.38
N ALA A 7 -33.95 18.24 -29.26
CA ALA A 7 -33.34 18.26 -27.93
C ALA A 7 -32.63 16.93 -27.59
N VAL A 8 -33.21 15.78 -27.98
CA VAL A 8 -32.61 14.44 -27.75
C VAL A 8 -31.33 14.22 -28.59
N ARG A 9 -31.25 14.74 -29.83
CA ARG A 9 -30.01 14.67 -30.65
C ARG A 9 -28.88 15.54 -30.11
N ASP A 10 -29.20 16.70 -29.53
CA ASP A 10 -28.23 17.61 -28.95
C ASP A 10 -27.70 17.13 -27.59
N ILE A 11 -28.45 16.26 -26.89
CA ILE A 11 -28.04 15.63 -25.63
C ILE A 11 -26.90 14.64 -25.85
N ASN A 12 -26.95 13.80 -26.90
CA ASN A 12 -25.87 12.85 -27.21
C ASN A 12 -24.52 13.54 -27.49
N HIS A 13 -24.53 14.74 -28.08
CA HIS A 13 -23.29 15.46 -28.40
C HIS A 13 -22.55 16.00 -27.16
N LYS A 14 -23.26 16.26 -26.06
CA LYS A 14 -22.67 16.82 -24.84
C LYS A 14 -21.83 15.79 -24.08
N TYR A 15 -22.28 14.54 -24.04
CA TYR A 15 -21.52 13.43 -23.47
C TYR A 15 -20.29 13.10 -24.27
N ILE A 16 -20.38 13.08 -25.60
CA ILE A 16 -19.26 12.73 -26.47
C ILE A 16 -18.06 13.63 -26.21
N VAL A 17 -18.28 14.93 -25.93
CA VAL A 17 -17.19 15.86 -25.58
C VAL A 17 -16.56 15.49 -24.24
N VAL A 18 -17.38 15.21 -23.22
CA VAL A 18 -16.88 14.83 -21.88
C VAL A 18 -16.19 13.46 -21.93
N GLU A 19 -16.81 12.45 -22.57
CA GLU A 19 -16.25 11.11 -22.79
C GLU A 19 -14.90 11.18 -23.50
N ARG A 20 -14.79 12.01 -24.55
CA ARG A 20 -13.56 12.17 -25.32
C ARG A 20 -12.45 12.86 -24.53
N GLU A 21 -12.77 13.90 -23.79
CA GLU A 21 -11.79 14.65 -22.98
C GLU A 21 -11.31 13.81 -21.78
N MET A 22 -12.21 13.02 -21.19
CA MET A 22 -11.91 12.21 -20.00
C MET A 22 -11.41 10.80 -20.33
N GLY A 23 -11.61 10.32 -21.56
CA GLY A 23 -11.28 8.95 -21.97
C GLY A 23 -12.15 7.88 -21.28
N ILE A 24 -13.42 8.21 -21.02
CA ILE A 24 -14.40 7.36 -20.31
C ILE A 24 -15.58 7.04 -21.22
N SER A 25 -16.28 5.93 -20.94
CA SER A 25 -17.47 5.50 -21.68
C SER A 25 -18.71 5.64 -20.79
N LEU A 26 -19.37 6.80 -20.84
CA LEU A 26 -20.60 7.12 -20.10
C LEU A 26 -21.87 6.76 -20.88
N SER A 27 -21.75 6.55 -22.19
CA SER A 27 -22.82 6.25 -23.14
C SER A 27 -23.61 4.97 -22.86
N GLN A 28 -23.11 4.10 -21.99
CA GLN A 28 -23.79 2.87 -21.57
C GLN A 28 -24.62 3.04 -20.28
N ASN A 29 -24.55 4.20 -19.60
CA ASN A 29 -25.31 4.46 -18.39
C ASN A 29 -26.67 5.11 -18.72
N GLU A 30 -27.69 4.28 -18.94
CA GLU A 30 -29.05 4.74 -19.31
C GLU A 30 -29.68 5.65 -18.24
N GLN A 31 -29.37 5.44 -16.96
CA GLN A 31 -29.87 6.27 -15.87
C GLN A 31 -29.26 7.68 -15.92
N LEU A 32 -27.94 7.78 -16.09
CA LEU A 32 -27.26 9.06 -16.28
C LEU A 32 -27.87 9.83 -17.45
N LEU A 33 -28.09 9.15 -18.59
CA LEU A 33 -28.69 9.77 -19.77
C LEU A 33 -30.06 10.35 -19.47
N THR A 34 -30.89 9.62 -18.73
CA THR A 34 -32.23 10.06 -18.32
C THR A 34 -32.13 11.27 -17.40
N ASP A 35 -31.34 11.18 -16.32
CA ASP A 35 -31.24 12.20 -15.29
C ASP A 35 -30.71 13.54 -15.84
N LEU A 36 -29.67 13.48 -16.67
CA LEU A 36 -29.12 14.68 -17.29
C LEU A 36 -30.00 15.21 -18.42
N THR A 37 -30.78 14.37 -19.11
CA THR A 37 -31.79 14.85 -20.06
C THR A 37 -32.85 15.70 -19.36
N GLU A 38 -33.36 15.20 -18.24
CA GLU A 38 -34.31 15.93 -17.40
C GLU A 38 -33.69 17.21 -16.85
N HIS A 39 -32.46 17.11 -16.32
CA HIS A 39 -31.76 18.26 -15.76
C HIS A 39 -31.47 19.33 -16.81
N ILE A 40 -30.93 18.96 -17.98
CA ILE A 40 -30.64 19.89 -19.08
C ILE A 40 -31.92 20.55 -19.60
N THR A 41 -33.05 19.83 -19.61
CA THR A 41 -34.35 20.40 -19.99
C THR A 41 -34.76 21.50 -19.00
N ALA A 42 -34.58 21.25 -17.70
CA ALA A 42 -34.83 22.24 -16.65
C ALA A 42 -33.85 23.43 -16.73
N VAL A 43 -32.55 23.18 -16.92
CA VAL A 43 -31.51 24.20 -17.12
C VAL A 43 -31.85 25.08 -18.31
N SER A 44 -32.19 24.49 -19.46
CA SER A 44 -32.52 25.23 -20.69
C SER A 44 -33.72 26.15 -20.50
N SER A 45 -34.72 25.72 -19.74
CA SER A 45 -35.87 26.55 -19.37
C SER A 45 -35.47 27.69 -18.44
N ARG A 46 -34.65 27.43 -17.41
CA ARG A 46 -34.13 28.46 -16.50
C ARG A 46 -33.27 29.49 -17.22
N LEU A 47 -32.40 29.06 -18.13
CA LEU A 47 -31.54 29.91 -18.94
C LEU A 47 -32.35 30.85 -19.83
N ARG A 48 -33.39 30.35 -20.54
CA ARG A 48 -34.29 31.19 -21.35
C ARG A 48 -35.04 32.22 -20.50
N LEU A 49 -35.47 31.82 -19.30
CA LEU A 49 -36.18 32.68 -18.35
C LEU A 49 -35.25 33.54 -17.49
N HIS A 50 -33.93 33.47 -17.68
CA HIS A 50 -32.91 34.21 -16.93
C HIS A 50 -32.99 34.00 -15.40
N VAL A 51 -33.41 32.81 -14.97
CA VAL A 51 -33.50 32.44 -13.55
C VAL A 51 -32.09 32.17 -13.01
N LYS A 52 -31.69 32.90 -11.96
CA LYS A 52 -30.40 32.68 -11.30
C LYS A 52 -30.49 31.53 -10.30
N VAL A 53 -29.49 30.65 -10.34
CA VAL A 53 -29.33 29.56 -9.37
C VAL A 53 -27.95 29.62 -8.71
N ARG A 54 -27.85 29.01 -7.53
CA ARG A 54 -26.59 28.82 -6.81
C ARG A 54 -26.36 27.33 -6.60
N ASN A 55 -25.09 26.92 -6.69
CA ASN A 55 -24.67 25.58 -6.34
C ASN A 55 -23.70 25.68 -5.15
N ALA A 56 -24.09 25.14 -4.00
CA ALA A 56 -23.27 25.17 -2.79
C ALA A 56 -21.99 24.34 -2.88
N GLN A 57 -21.91 23.42 -3.87
CA GLN A 57 -20.77 22.53 -4.11
C GLN A 57 -19.84 23.04 -5.22
N LEU A 58 -20.08 24.24 -5.78
CA LEU A 58 -19.32 24.75 -6.93
C LEU A 58 -17.80 24.74 -6.69
N GLU A 59 -17.35 25.34 -5.59
CA GLU A 59 -15.92 25.41 -5.26
C GLU A 59 -15.36 24.01 -4.99
N THR A 60 -16.08 23.18 -4.24
CA THR A 60 -15.70 21.78 -3.99
C THR A 60 -15.49 20.99 -5.28
N ILE A 61 -16.35 21.18 -6.29
CA ILE A 61 -16.26 20.48 -7.57
C ILE A 61 -15.07 21.00 -8.38
N LYS A 62 -14.83 22.32 -8.39
CA LYS A 62 -13.68 22.92 -9.06
C LYS A 62 -12.35 22.45 -8.45
N GLU A 63 -12.29 22.34 -7.13
CA GLU A 63 -11.10 21.89 -6.39
C GLU A 63 -10.85 20.38 -6.54
N ASN A 64 -11.86 19.55 -6.28
CA ASN A 64 -11.68 18.09 -6.19
C ASN A 64 -11.89 17.36 -7.52
N TYR A 65 -12.68 17.93 -8.44
CA TYR A 65 -13.07 17.31 -9.72
C TYR A 65 -12.83 18.27 -10.91
N GLY A 66 -11.76 19.08 -10.84
CA GLY A 66 -11.50 20.14 -11.81
C GLY A 66 -11.37 19.67 -13.26
N GLU A 67 -10.91 18.44 -13.51
CA GLU A 67 -10.88 17.86 -14.86
C GLU A 67 -12.29 17.64 -15.42
N ILE A 68 -13.18 17.03 -14.62
CA ILE A 68 -14.57 16.81 -14.99
C ILE A 68 -15.29 18.15 -15.18
N TYR A 69 -15.04 19.12 -14.30
CA TYR A 69 -15.61 20.46 -14.44
C TYR A 69 -15.22 21.12 -15.75
N ARG A 70 -13.93 21.12 -16.12
CA ARG A 70 -13.44 21.70 -17.38
C ARG A 70 -14.00 20.98 -18.61
N ALA A 71 -14.07 19.66 -18.58
CA ALA A 71 -14.68 18.88 -19.66
C ALA A 71 -16.17 19.21 -19.80
N THR A 72 -16.87 19.35 -18.68
CA THR A 72 -18.29 19.74 -18.63
C THR A 72 -18.51 21.16 -19.15
N GLU A 73 -17.67 22.11 -18.75
CA GLU A 73 -17.70 23.50 -19.23
C GLU A 73 -17.56 23.57 -20.75
N LYS A 74 -16.59 22.84 -21.32
CA LYS A 74 -16.45 22.70 -22.79
C LYS A 74 -17.71 22.12 -23.42
N GLY A 75 -18.28 21.06 -22.85
CA GLY A 75 -19.54 20.47 -23.34
C GLY A 75 -20.71 21.45 -23.29
N CYS A 76 -20.75 22.33 -22.27
CA CYS A 76 -21.79 23.36 -22.12
C CYS A 76 -21.69 24.49 -23.16
N GLN A 77 -20.57 24.64 -23.87
CA GLN A 77 -20.48 25.58 -25.00
C GLN A 77 -21.49 25.24 -26.11
N LEU A 78 -21.78 23.95 -26.32
CA LEU A 78 -22.82 23.52 -27.28
C LEU A 78 -24.22 23.87 -26.78
N LEU A 79 -24.46 23.77 -25.47
CA LEU A 79 -25.72 24.16 -24.84
C LEU A 79 -25.98 25.67 -25.00
N ARG A 80 -24.93 26.50 -24.86
CA ARG A 80 -25.00 27.94 -25.09
C ARG A 80 -25.61 28.26 -26.47
N HIS A 81 -25.12 27.62 -27.52
CA HIS A 81 -25.62 27.82 -28.89
C HIS A 81 -27.05 27.34 -29.08
N ALA A 82 -27.41 26.17 -28.52
CA ALA A 82 -28.75 25.61 -28.65
C ALA A 82 -29.83 26.42 -27.91
N VAL A 83 -29.47 27.05 -26.77
CA VAL A 83 -30.41 27.81 -25.93
C VAL A 83 -30.39 29.31 -26.26
N GLY A 84 -29.40 29.79 -27.00
CA GLY A 84 -29.29 31.19 -27.42
C GLY A 84 -28.83 32.14 -26.32
N VAL A 85 -28.05 31.65 -25.35
CA VAL A 85 -27.51 32.47 -24.25
C VAL A 85 -26.05 32.88 -24.51
N ALA A 86 -25.58 33.94 -23.85
CA ALA A 86 -24.20 34.38 -23.96
C ALA A 86 -23.23 33.45 -23.21
N GLU A 87 -23.62 32.97 -22.03
CA GLU A 87 -22.81 32.04 -21.22
C GLU A 87 -23.75 31.15 -20.37
N VAL A 88 -23.28 29.95 -20.04
CA VAL A 88 -23.93 29.08 -19.06
C VAL A 88 -23.34 29.41 -17.69
N PRO A 89 -24.14 29.77 -16.67
CA PRO A 89 -23.60 30.08 -15.34
C PRO A 89 -22.83 28.92 -14.74
N GLU A 90 -21.75 29.23 -14.02
CA GLU A 90 -20.89 28.22 -13.38
C GLU A 90 -21.64 27.26 -12.46
N ALA A 91 -22.69 27.74 -11.80
CA ALA A 91 -23.53 26.92 -10.93
C ALA A 91 -24.28 25.80 -11.71
N GLU A 92 -24.74 26.09 -12.92
CA GLU A 92 -25.39 25.10 -13.79
C GLU A 92 -24.37 24.10 -14.34
N ILE A 93 -23.18 24.58 -14.72
CA ILE A 93 -22.04 23.72 -15.12
C ILE A 93 -21.69 22.77 -13.97
N ALA A 94 -21.64 23.26 -12.74
CA ALA A 94 -21.37 22.44 -11.57
C ALA A 94 -22.45 21.38 -11.32
N PHE A 95 -23.73 21.67 -11.50
CA PHE A 95 -24.78 20.64 -11.37
C PHE A 95 -24.62 19.53 -12.42
N ILE A 96 -24.34 19.89 -13.67
CA ILE A 96 -24.08 18.91 -14.73
C ILE A 96 -22.83 18.08 -14.40
N ALA A 97 -21.78 18.73 -13.91
CA ALA A 97 -20.55 18.07 -13.49
C ALA A 97 -20.81 17.08 -12.34
N MET A 98 -21.72 17.38 -11.40
CA MET A 98 -22.09 16.43 -10.33
C MET A 98 -22.68 15.13 -10.86
N TYR A 99 -23.58 15.17 -11.84
CA TYR A 99 -24.14 13.96 -12.45
C TYR A 99 -23.04 13.14 -13.14
N ILE A 100 -22.11 13.81 -13.82
CA ILE A 100 -20.97 13.16 -14.46
C ILE A 100 -20.04 12.55 -13.41
N CYS A 101 -19.71 13.28 -12.33
CA CYS A 101 -18.92 12.75 -11.22
C CYS A 101 -19.57 11.50 -10.63
N ALA A 102 -20.88 11.55 -10.35
CA ALA A 102 -21.62 10.43 -9.80
C ALA A 102 -21.59 9.20 -10.74
N ALA A 103 -21.76 9.40 -12.04
CA ALA A 103 -21.70 8.31 -13.00
C ALA A 103 -20.28 7.77 -13.22
N VAL A 104 -19.26 8.63 -13.17
CA VAL A 104 -17.86 8.19 -13.20
C VAL A 104 -17.54 7.36 -11.97
N GLU A 105 -17.97 7.80 -10.79
CA GLU A 105 -17.77 7.05 -9.53
C GLU A 105 -18.56 5.73 -9.52
N ASP A 106 -19.79 5.73 -10.03
CA ASP A 106 -20.60 4.51 -10.16
C ASP A 106 -19.98 3.54 -11.17
N GLN A 107 -19.53 4.02 -12.34
CA GLN A 107 -18.83 3.21 -13.33
C GLN A 107 -17.51 2.64 -12.78
N GLN A 108 -16.72 3.43 -12.05
CA GLN A 108 -15.51 2.97 -11.39
C GLN A 108 -15.82 1.94 -10.30
N SER A 109 -16.93 2.11 -9.58
CA SER A 109 -17.41 1.16 -8.58
C SER A 109 -17.88 -0.16 -9.22
N GLN A 110 -18.52 -0.09 -10.40
CA GLN A 110 -19.04 -1.25 -11.14
C GLN A 110 -17.96 -2.00 -11.94
N GLN A 111 -16.91 -1.32 -12.43
CA GLN A 111 -15.78 -1.96 -13.12
C GLN A 111 -14.87 -2.74 -12.15
N GLY A 112 -15.07 -2.60 -10.84
CA GLY A 112 -14.22 -3.17 -9.82
C GLY A 112 -12.85 -2.47 -9.78
N LYS A 113 -12.17 -2.61 -8.64
CA LYS A 113 -10.81 -2.09 -8.52
C LYS A 113 -9.85 -2.97 -9.31
N ILE A 114 -8.86 -2.35 -9.96
CA ILE A 114 -7.80 -3.05 -10.69
C ILE A 114 -6.88 -3.69 -9.63
N PRO A 115 -6.78 -5.02 -9.56
CA PRO A 115 -5.92 -5.70 -8.59
C PRO A 115 -4.46 -5.51 -9.00
N VAL A 116 -3.67 -4.88 -8.13
CA VAL A 116 -2.25 -4.60 -8.37
C VAL A 116 -1.39 -5.13 -7.23
N VAL A 117 -0.13 -5.42 -7.54
CA VAL A 117 0.87 -5.81 -6.53
C VAL A 117 2.04 -4.85 -6.60
N VAL A 118 2.48 -4.37 -5.43
CA VAL A 118 3.65 -3.51 -5.32
C VAL A 118 4.90 -4.37 -5.18
N VAL A 119 5.92 -4.10 -5.99
CA VAL A 119 7.16 -4.86 -6.04
C VAL A 119 8.34 -3.99 -5.59
N CYS A 120 9.18 -4.53 -4.71
CA CYS A 120 10.35 -3.82 -4.19
C CYS A 120 11.52 -4.77 -3.90
N PRO A 121 12.77 -4.29 -3.85
CA PRO A 121 13.92 -5.14 -3.60
C PRO A 121 13.96 -5.71 -2.17
N THR A 122 13.54 -4.95 -1.14
CA THR A 122 13.72 -5.30 0.28
C THR A 122 12.44 -5.33 1.14
N GLY A 123 11.27 -5.15 0.53
CA GLY A 123 10.00 -5.49 1.17
C GLY A 123 9.22 -4.36 1.83
N LEU A 124 9.75 -3.60 2.80
CA LEU A 124 8.81 -3.16 3.87
C LEU A 124 8.87 -1.71 4.36
N GLY A 125 9.83 -0.87 3.94
CA GLY A 125 9.88 0.55 4.32
C GLY A 125 9.19 1.50 3.33
N THR A 126 9.82 1.72 2.18
CA THR A 126 9.33 2.64 1.14
C THR A 126 8.15 2.07 0.35
N SER A 127 8.02 0.75 0.30
CA SER A 127 6.98 0.03 -0.44
C SER A 127 5.59 0.20 0.19
N LYS A 128 5.53 0.28 1.52
CA LYS A 128 4.28 0.53 2.25
C LYS A 128 3.85 1.98 2.11
N MET A 129 4.82 2.91 2.11
CA MET A 129 4.57 4.31 1.78
C MET A 129 4.03 4.45 0.34
N LEU A 130 4.64 3.78 -0.64
CA LEU A 130 4.14 3.75 -2.02
C LEU A 130 2.72 3.17 -2.10
N ALA A 131 2.45 2.05 -1.43
CA ALA A 131 1.10 1.45 -1.39
C ALA A 131 0.04 2.41 -0.81
N VAL A 132 0.38 3.14 0.25
CA VAL A 132 -0.49 4.17 0.84
C VAL A 132 -0.70 5.33 -0.14
N GLN A 133 0.36 5.81 -0.79
CA GLN A 133 0.29 6.88 -1.79
C GLN A 133 -0.58 6.48 -3.00
N LEU A 134 -0.41 5.25 -3.50
CA LEU A 134 -1.21 4.69 -4.60
C LEU A 134 -2.69 4.58 -4.23
N THR A 135 -2.99 4.07 -3.03
CA THR A 135 -4.37 3.92 -2.55
C THR A 135 -5.07 5.28 -2.39
N LYS A 136 -4.31 6.33 -2.02
CA LYS A 136 -4.82 7.69 -1.88
C LYS A 136 -5.00 8.40 -3.22
N GLU A 137 -4.08 8.20 -4.16
CA GLU A 137 -4.10 8.90 -5.46
C GLU A 137 -5.02 8.21 -6.48
N PHE A 138 -5.17 6.88 -6.40
CA PHE A 138 -5.89 6.07 -7.38
C PHE A 138 -6.98 5.23 -6.74
N HIS A 139 -8.19 5.76 -6.68
CA HIS A 139 -9.36 5.07 -6.08
C HIS A 139 -9.78 3.80 -6.85
N ASN A 140 -9.39 3.69 -8.12
CA ASN A 140 -9.65 2.54 -8.98
C ASN A 140 -8.60 1.42 -8.83
N LEU A 141 -7.60 1.55 -7.96
CA LEU A 141 -6.63 0.51 -7.66
C LEU A 141 -6.99 -0.26 -6.38
N GLU A 142 -6.69 -1.55 -6.38
CA GLU A 142 -6.68 -2.39 -5.20
C GLU A 142 -5.29 -3.00 -5.04
N VAL A 143 -4.53 -2.48 -4.08
CA VAL A 143 -3.22 -3.03 -3.74
C VAL A 143 -3.43 -4.32 -2.94
N ARG A 144 -3.24 -5.47 -3.60
CA ARG A 144 -3.48 -6.81 -3.02
C ARG A 144 -2.34 -7.29 -2.15
N GLU A 145 -1.11 -7.04 -2.57
CA GLU A 145 0.09 -7.49 -1.86
C GLU A 145 1.27 -6.54 -2.12
N ILE A 146 2.24 -6.56 -1.20
CA ILE A 146 3.57 -6.01 -1.41
C ILE A 146 4.55 -7.18 -1.39
N ILE A 147 5.25 -7.42 -2.49
CA ILE A 147 6.18 -8.55 -2.63
C ILE A 147 7.59 -8.10 -2.98
N SER A 148 8.55 -8.98 -2.72
CA SER A 148 9.91 -8.79 -3.20
C SER A 148 10.03 -9.11 -4.70
N ALA A 149 10.87 -8.38 -5.43
CA ALA A 149 11.18 -8.70 -6.83
C ALA A 149 11.69 -10.14 -7.03
N PHE A 150 12.33 -10.73 -6.01
CA PHE A 150 12.81 -12.11 -6.04
C PHE A 150 11.72 -13.17 -5.81
N ARG A 151 10.47 -12.75 -5.50
CA ARG A 151 9.34 -13.63 -5.17
C ARG A 151 8.20 -13.53 -6.18
N ILE A 152 8.46 -12.94 -7.35
CA ILE A 152 7.48 -12.83 -8.41
C ILE A 152 7.21 -14.23 -8.97
N ASP A 153 5.99 -14.70 -8.79
CA ASP A 153 5.47 -15.90 -9.45
C ASP A 153 4.35 -15.49 -10.40
N ILE A 154 4.66 -15.47 -11.70
CA ILE A 154 3.73 -15.03 -12.75
C ILE A 154 2.47 -15.91 -12.78
N GLN A 155 2.60 -17.22 -12.56
CA GLN A 155 1.45 -18.13 -12.58
C GLN A 155 0.53 -17.90 -11.38
N LYS A 156 1.11 -17.57 -10.22
CA LYS A 156 0.33 -17.15 -9.04
C LYS A 156 -0.40 -15.83 -9.34
N LEU A 157 0.30 -14.82 -9.82
CA LEU A 157 -0.27 -13.50 -10.12
C LEU A 157 -1.43 -13.59 -11.12
N GLN A 158 -1.28 -14.38 -12.18
CA GLN A 158 -2.35 -14.63 -13.16
C GLN A 158 -3.56 -15.34 -12.54
N ARG A 159 -3.34 -16.37 -11.71
CA ARG A 159 -4.42 -17.09 -11.00
C ARG A 159 -5.16 -16.20 -10.02
N GLU A 160 -4.47 -15.26 -9.39
CA GLU A 160 -5.04 -14.27 -8.46
C GLU A 160 -5.70 -13.09 -9.19
N GLY A 161 -5.69 -13.09 -10.52
CA GLY A 161 -6.29 -12.02 -11.32
C GLY A 161 -5.57 -10.68 -11.16
N ILE A 162 -4.30 -10.68 -10.76
CA ILE A 162 -3.47 -9.48 -10.75
C ILE A 162 -3.33 -8.99 -12.18
N ARG A 163 -3.43 -7.67 -12.36
CA ARG A 163 -3.47 -7.04 -13.69
C ARG A 163 -2.25 -6.17 -13.96
N LEU A 164 -1.60 -5.68 -12.92
CA LEU A 164 -0.45 -4.81 -13.05
C LEU A 164 0.48 -4.95 -11.83
N LEU A 165 1.78 -4.98 -12.10
CA LEU A 165 2.81 -4.82 -11.07
C LEU A 165 3.29 -3.37 -11.03
N ILE A 166 3.40 -2.80 -9.83
CA ILE A 166 3.97 -1.46 -9.62
C ILE A 166 5.29 -1.64 -8.89
N SER A 167 6.39 -1.51 -9.62
CA SER A 167 7.72 -1.85 -9.13
C SER A 167 8.57 -0.62 -8.85
N THR A 168 9.44 -0.71 -7.84
CA THR A 168 10.50 0.29 -7.56
C THR A 168 11.84 -0.09 -8.17
N VAL A 169 11.89 -1.20 -8.92
CA VAL A 169 13.05 -1.69 -9.66
C VAL A 169 12.61 -2.23 -11.01
N HIS A 170 13.50 -2.17 -12.01
CA HIS A 170 13.24 -2.82 -13.28
C HIS A 170 13.09 -4.33 -13.12
N LEU A 171 12.10 -4.91 -13.80
CA LEU A 171 11.78 -6.33 -13.77
C LEU A 171 11.98 -6.91 -15.17
N ASP A 172 12.66 -8.05 -15.24
CA ASP A 172 12.82 -8.82 -16.47
C ASP A 172 11.81 -9.98 -16.46
N ILE A 173 10.55 -9.66 -16.76
CA ILE A 173 9.40 -10.56 -16.68
C ILE A 173 8.44 -10.33 -17.83
N ASP A 174 7.74 -11.38 -18.24
CA ASP A 174 6.67 -11.33 -19.23
C ASP A 174 5.30 -11.14 -18.56
N PHE A 175 5.13 -9.98 -17.92
CA PHE A 175 3.89 -9.58 -17.25
C PHE A 175 3.78 -8.05 -17.15
N PRO A 176 2.58 -7.45 -17.27
CA PRO A 176 2.41 -6.00 -17.22
C PRO A 176 2.99 -5.39 -15.94
N TYR A 177 3.93 -4.45 -16.09
CA TYR A 177 4.50 -3.72 -14.96
C TYR A 177 4.83 -2.26 -15.30
N VAL A 178 4.77 -1.40 -14.27
CA VAL A 178 5.27 -0.03 -14.31
C VAL A 178 6.37 0.13 -13.29
N CYS A 179 7.51 0.66 -13.72
CA CYS A 179 8.58 1.07 -12.81
C CYS A 179 8.34 2.52 -12.35
N VAL A 180 8.24 2.74 -11.04
CA VAL A 180 7.98 4.05 -10.42
C VAL A 180 9.00 4.34 -9.33
N ASN A 181 9.05 5.59 -8.89
CA ASN A 181 9.85 5.96 -7.74
C ASN A 181 9.20 5.46 -6.43
N PRO A 182 9.99 5.15 -5.38
CA PRO A 182 9.44 4.76 -4.08
C PRO A 182 8.60 5.85 -3.39
N ILE A 183 8.82 7.11 -3.79
CA ILE A 183 7.92 8.23 -3.52
C ILE A 183 7.22 8.55 -4.84
N LEU A 184 5.90 8.50 -4.85
CA LEU A 184 5.10 8.69 -6.06
C LEU A 184 5.19 10.14 -6.59
N LEU A 185 5.95 10.37 -7.67
CA LEU A 185 6.11 11.69 -8.31
C LEU A 185 5.03 11.92 -9.38
N GLU A 186 4.80 13.17 -9.79
CA GLU A 186 3.79 13.51 -10.82
C GLU A 186 4.01 12.78 -12.16
N GLN A 187 5.27 12.60 -12.57
CA GLN A 187 5.60 11.83 -13.77
C GLN A 187 5.20 10.34 -13.64
N ASP A 188 5.34 9.77 -12.44
CA ASP A 188 4.96 8.37 -12.16
C ASP A 188 3.44 8.23 -12.22
N LYS A 189 2.71 9.25 -11.74
CA LYS A 189 1.24 9.29 -11.84
C LYS A 189 0.77 9.30 -13.28
N ILE A 190 1.42 10.09 -14.15
CA ILE A 190 1.09 10.15 -15.59
C ILE A 190 1.33 8.78 -16.24
N LEU A 191 2.48 8.16 -15.96
CA LEU A 191 2.81 6.80 -16.43
C LEU A 191 1.76 5.78 -16.00
N LEU A 192 1.41 5.76 -14.71
CA LEU A 192 0.37 4.86 -14.18
C LEU A 192 -1.00 5.12 -14.82
N ARG A 193 -1.43 6.39 -14.96
CA ARG A 193 -2.71 6.72 -15.62
C ARG A 193 -2.76 6.20 -17.05
N ASN A 194 -1.65 6.33 -17.80
CA ASN A 194 -1.57 5.85 -19.17
C ASN A 194 -1.66 4.32 -19.23
N GLU A 195 -0.91 3.61 -18.39
CA GLU A 195 -0.97 2.15 -18.39
C GLU A 195 -2.33 1.61 -17.94
N LEU A 196 -2.93 2.21 -16.91
CA LEU A 196 -4.26 1.81 -16.46
C LEU A 196 -5.34 2.01 -17.54
N ARG A 197 -5.17 2.95 -18.46
CA ARG A 197 -6.06 3.15 -19.63
C ARG A 197 -5.87 2.09 -20.71
N LEU A 198 -4.67 1.54 -20.84
CA LEU A 198 -4.33 0.54 -21.87
C LEU A 198 -4.70 -0.89 -21.44
N LEU A 199 -4.94 -1.12 -20.14
CA LEU A 199 -5.37 -2.41 -19.64
C LEU A 199 -6.75 -2.80 -20.24
N PRO A 200 -6.90 -3.98 -20.86
CA PRO A 200 -8.15 -4.38 -21.51
C PRO A 200 -9.35 -4.33 -20.55
N THR A 201 -10.45 -3.68 -20.94
CA THR A 201 -11.70 -3.70 -20.17
C THR A 201 -12.31 -5.09 -20.26
N GLN A 202 -12.02 -5.96 -19.29
CA GLN A 202 -12.82 -7.18 -19.09
C GLN A 202 -13.88 -6.91 -18.03
N GLN A 203 -15.06 -7.47 -18.28
CA GLN A 203 -16.18 -7.50 -17.33
C GLN A 203 -15.66 -7.97 -15.96
N ALA A 204 -16.18 -7.32 -14.93
CA ALA A 204 -15.93 -7.67 -13.54
C ALA A 204 -15.92 -9.19 -13.39
N VAL A 205 -14.74 -9.73 -13.03
CA VAL A 205 -14.73 -10.97 -12.27
C VAL A 205 -15.44 -10.59 -10.99
N VAL A 206 -16.74 -10.88 -10.93
CA VAL A 206 -17.52 -10.77 -9.70
C VAL A 206 -16.64 -11.41 -8.63
N PRO A 207 -16.27 -10.70 -7.55
CA PRO A 207 -15.58 -11.35 -6.45
C PRO A 207 -16.52 -12.44 -6.00
N GLN A 208 -16.21 -13.68 -6.37
CA GLN A 208 -16.89 -14.81 -5.77
C GLN A 208 -16.57 -14.65 -4.30
N LYS A 209 -17.61 -14.33 -3.51
CA LYS A 209 -17.59 -14.55 -2.07
C LYS A 209 -17.16 -16.00 -1.93
N LYS A 210 -15.90 -16.23 -1.61
CA LYS A 210 -15.41 -17.58 -1.37
C LYS A 210 -16.35 -18.15 -0.31
N PRO A 211 -16.94 -19.34 -0.52
CA PRO A 211 -17.49 -20.06 0.61
C PRO A 211 -16.36 -20.14 1.65
N ALA A 212 -16.67 -19.87 2.92
CA ALA A 212 -15.71 -19.86 4.02
C ALA A 212 -14.68 -20.96 3.78
N ALA A 213 -13.45 -20.55 3.45
CA ALA A 213 -12.47 -21.51 2.96
C ALA A 213 -12.26 -22.54 4.07
N SER A 214 -12.52 -23.81 3.76
CA SER A 214 -12.09 -24.87 4.66
C SER A 214 -10.57 -24.78 4.74
N LEU A 215 -10.03 -24.91 5.96
CA LEU A 215 -8.60 -24.78 6.19
C LEU A 215 -7.84 -25.75 5.28
N SER A 216 -7.08 -25.21 4.32
CA SER A 216 -6.26 -26.03 3.45
C SER A 216 -5.12 -26.67 4.25
N LYS A 217 -4.62 -27.82 3.78
CA LYS A 217 -3.45 -28.47 4.38
C LYS A 217 -2.26 -27.51 4.46
N ASP A 218 -2.03 -26.72 3.42
CA ASP A 218 -0.94 -25.74 3.37
C ASP A 218 -1.17 -24.57 4.35
N GLY A 219 -2.43 -24.15 4.52
CA GLY A 219 -2.83 -23.19 5.53
C GLY A 219 -2.54 -23.72 6.94
N LEU A 220 -2.92 -24.96 7.23
CA LEU A 220 -2.62 -25.62 8.51
C LEU A 220 -1.12 -25.71 8.77
N VAL A 221 -0.34 -26.19 7.80
CA VAL A 221 1.13 -26.28 7.91
C VAL A 221 1.75 -24.91 8.19
N PHE A 222 1.31 -23.86 7.49
CA PHE A 222 1.80 -22.51 7.73
C PHE A 222 1.46 -22.01 9.14
N MET A 223 0.23 -22.20 9.61
CA MET A 223 -0.18 -21.77 10.94
C MET A 223 0.58 -22.51 12.04
N THR A 224 0.78 -23.82 11.89
CA THR A 224 1.60 -24.61 12.80
C THR A 224 3.04 -24.08 12.83
N ARG A 225 3.68 -23.90 11.67
CA ARG A 225 5.04 -23.33 11.59
C ARG A 225 5.12 -21.94 12.22
N LEU A 226 4.14 -21.08 11.97
CA LEU A 226 4.13 -19.72 12.51
C LEU A 226 3.98 -19.73 14.04
N GLY A 227 3.10 -20.59 14.56
CA GLY A 227 2.93 -20.78 15.99
C GLY A 227 4.19 -21.32 16.65
N GLU A 228 4.82 -22.35 16.05
CA GLU A 228 6.09 -22.91 16.52
C GLU A 228 7.19 -21.86 16.57
N GLU A 229 7.30 -21.02 15.53
CA GLU A 229 8.33 -19.99 15.44
C GLU A 229 8.12 -18.85 16.47
N ILE A 230 6.86 -18.44 16.68
CA ILE A 230 6.51 -17.45 17.70
C ILE A 230 6.84 -17.98 19.10
N LEU A 231 6.43 -19.22 19.41
CA LEU A 231 6.70 -19.84 20.71
C LEU A 231 8.21 -19.96 20.94
N TYR A 232 8.96 -20.46 19.96
CA TYR A 232 10.40 -20.56 20.05
C TYR A 232 11.04 -19.19 20.33
N LEU A 233 10.66 -18.16 19.58
CA LEU A 233 11.20 -16.81 19.75
C LEU A 233 10.93 -16.27 21.15
N LEU A 234 9.70 -16.40 21.66
CA LEU A 234 9.31 -15.93 22.98
C LEU A 234 10.08 -16.64 24.11
N ASP A 235 10.24 -17.96 24.00
CA ASP A 235 11.00 -18.75 24.99
C ASP A 235 12.49 -18.37 25.03
N HIS A 236 13.04 -18.00 23.87
CA HIS A 236 14.47 -17.72 23.69
C HIS A 236 14.81 -16.23 23.62
N VAL A 237 13.92 -15.31 24.01
CA VAL A 237 14.26 -13.89 24.12
C VAL A 237 15.46 -13.71 25.06
N GLN A 238 16.49 -13.00 24.59
CA GLN A 238 17.71 -12.75 25.37
C GLN A 238 17.82 -11.27 25.75
N LEU A 239 18.29 -10.99 26.97
CA LEU A 239 18.64 -9.65 27.43
C LEU A 239 20.04 -9.70 28.07
N LEU A 240 21.00 -9.04 27.45
CA LEU A 240 22.36 -8.91 27.97
C LEU A 240 22.58 -7.48 28.47
N VAL A 241 23.25 -7.33 29.61
CA VAL A 241 23.62 -6.03 30.16
C VAL A 241 25.13 -5.94 30.23
N LEU A 242 25.72 -5.09 29.39
CA LEU A 242 27.15 -4.85 29.34
C LEU A 242 27.51 -3.59 30.14
N PRO A 243 28.60 -3.61 30.93
CA PRO A 243 29.08 -2.41 31.61
C PRO A 243 29.45 -1.27 30.64
N TYR A 244 30.10 -1.60 29.53
CA TYR A 244 30.45 -0.71 28.42
C TYR A 244 30.79 -1.58 27.19
N ALA A 245 30.90 -0.94 26.02
CA ALA A 245 31.53 -1.50 24.83
C ALA A 245 32.60 -0.50 24.34
N GLN A 246 33.72 -1.01 23.82
CA GLN A 246 34.84 -0.23 23.29
C GLN A 246 34.47 0.38 21.93
N ASP A 247 33.83 -0.42 21.08
CA ASP A 247 33.40 -0.03 19.75
C ASP A 247 32.20 -0.87 19.26
N LYS A 248 31.78 -0.63 18.02
CA LYS A 248 30.73 -1.41 17.37
C LYS A 248 31.11 -2.88 17.14
N GLN A 249 32.39 -3.18 16.95
CA GLN A 249 32.84 -4.54 16.69
C GLN A 249 32.65 -5.40 17.94
N GLU A 250 32.86 -4.86 19.13
CA GLU A 250 32.54 -5.55 20.38
C GLU A 250 31.04 -5.86 20.48
N LEU A 251 30.16 -4.93 20.11
CA LEU A 251 28.70 -5.18 20.08
C LEU A 251 28.32 -6.27 19.08
N LEU A 252 28.90 -6.26 17.88
CA LEU A 252 28.71 -7.33 16.88
C LEU A 252 29.20 -8.68 17.40
N TYR A 253 30.36 -8.70 18.06
CA TYR A 253 30.93 -9.90 18.65
C TYR A 253 30.08 -10.45 19.79
N VAL A 254 29.55 -9.60 20.67
CA VAL A 254 28.64 -10.03 21.74
C VAL A 254 27.34 -10.57 21.14
N ALA A 255 26.75 -9.85 20.17
CA ALA A 255 25.53 -10.28 19.48
C ALA A 255 25.69 -11.65 18.80
N SER A 256 26.87 -11.93 18.21
CA SER A 256 27.13 -13.20 17.54
C SER A 256 27.05 -14.43 18.47
N GLY A 257 27.34 -14.27 19.76
CA GLY A 257 27.29 -15.34 20.75
C GLY A 257 25.99 -15.41 21.55
N MET A 258 25.03 -14.52 21.27
CA MET A 258 23.84 -14.35 22.11
C MET A 258 22.87 -15.54 22.05
N PHE A 259 22.83 -16.26 20.93
CA PHE A 259 21.87 -17.34 20.67
C PHE A 259 22.53 -18.68 20.31
N THR A 260 23.82 -18.85 20.62
CA THR A 260 24.53 -20.09 20.33
C THR A 260 25.66 -20.36 21.31
N GLU A 261 25.90 -21.64 21.56
CA GLU A 261 27.01 -22.13 22.38
C GLU A 261 28.17 -22.66 21.51
N THR A 262 27.95 -22.88 20.21
CA THR A 262 28.96 -23.45 19.33
C THR A 262 29.78 -22.36 18.64
N LYS A 263 31.10 -22.58 18.58
CA LYS A 263 32.04 -21.65 17.94
C LYS A 263 31.72 -21.44 16.46
N GLU A 264 31.39 -22.51 15.75
CA GLU A 264 31.07 -22.48 14.31
C GLU A 264 29.83 -21.61 14.01
N ALA A 265 28.73 -21.81 14.74
CA ALA A 265 27.53 -21.00 14.56
C ALA A 265 27.79 -19.53 14.90
N ARG A 266 28.58 -19.26 15.94
CA ARG A 266 28.97 -17.89 16.31
C ARG A 266 29.74 -17.20 15.18
N GLU A 267 30.68 -17.89 14.56
CA GLU A 267 31.44 -17.38 13.40
C GLU A 267 30.50 -17.05 12.23
N LEU A 268 29.54 -17.93 11.91
CA LEU A 268 28.53 -17.67 10.88
C LEU A 268 27.64 -16.46 11.19
N ILE A 269 27.28 -16.23 12.45
CA ILE A 269 26.48 -15.06 12.86
C ILE A 269 27.34 -13.79 12.77
N ALA A 270 28.57 -13.83 13.27
CA ALA A 270 29.50 -12.71 13.24
C ALA A 270 29.75 -12.24 11.80
N ASP A 271 30.02 -13.17 10.88
CA ASP A 271 30.23 -12.88 9.47
C ASP A 271 29.00 -12.26 8.81
N SER A 272 27.80 -12.80 9.07
CA SER A 272 26.55 -12.26 8.52
C SER A 272 26.25 -10.85 9.05
N LEU A 273 26.45 -10.60 10.34
CA LEU A 273 26.23 -9.28 10.94
C LEU A 273 27.26 -8.25 10.44
N ALA A 274 28.53 -8.63 10.35
CA ALA A 274 29.58 -7.76 9.83
C ALA A 274 29.34 -7.39 8.36
N LYS A 275 28.99 -8.36 7.51
CA LYS A 275 28.59 -8.10 6.11
C LYS A 275 27.38 -7.16 6.03
N ARG A 276 26.40 -7.29 6.94
CA ARG A 276 25.24 -6.40 6.98
C ARG A 276 25.61 -4.96 7.32
N GLU A 277 26.46 -4.75 8.33
CA GLU A 277 26.91 -3.42 8.76
C GLU A 277 27.71 -2.72 7.66
N GLN A 278 28.47 -3.47 6.85
CA GLN A 278 29.21 -2.93 5.70
C GLN A 278 28.32 -2.39 4.57
N ILE A 279 27.09 -2.90 4.41
CA ILE A 279 26.15 -2.40 3.40
C ILE A 279 25.68 -0.99 3.78
N SER A 280 25.26 -0.83 5.03
CA SER A 280 24.84 0.44 5.60
C SER A 280 24.92 0.33 7.12
N SER A 281 25.28 1.43 7.79
CA SER A 281 25.24 1.49 9.26
C SER A 281 23.88 1.03 9.77
N THR A 282 23.88 0.13 10.75
CA THR A 282 22.68 -0.36 11.44
C THR A 282 22.28 0.54 12.61
N TYR A 283 22.98 1.65 12.81
CA TYR A 283 22.66 2.64 13.84
C TYR A 283 21.39 3.42 13.47
N ILE A 284 20.45 3.48 14.41
CA ILE A 284 19.22 4.27 14.32
C ILE A 284 19.33 5.44 15.28
N ARG A 285 19.49 6.65 14.71
CA ARG A 285 19.74 7.88 15.46
C ARG A 285 18.62 8.23 16.43
N ASP A 286 17.37 8.13 15.97
CA ASP A 286 16.19 8.53 16.76
C ASP A 286 16.01 7.66 18.02
N PHE A 287 16.61 6.47 18.01
CA PHE A 287 16.56 5.50 19.10
C PHE A 287 17.88 5.33 19.84
N GLN A 288 18.95 6.02 19.40
CA GLN A 288 20.29 5.95 19.97
C GLN A 288 20.77 4.50 20.14
N MET A 289 20.57 3.65 19.12
CA MET A 289 20.85 2.22 19.23
C MET A 289 21.23 1.59 17.89
N MET A 290 21.81 0.40 17.94
CA MET A 290 22.01 -0.43 16.75
C MET A 290 20.87 -1.43 16.55
N LEU A 291 20.44 -1.62 15.30
CA LEU A 291 19.54 -2.69 14.90
C LEU A 291 20.34 -3.78 14.16
N LEU A 292 20.94 -4.67 14.92
CA LEU A 292 21.78 -5.76 14.42
C LEU A 292 20.89 -6.88 13.86
N HIS A 293 20.66 -6.88 12.54
CA HIS A 293 19.74 -7.82 11.90
C HIS A 293 20.34 -8.51 10.67
N CYS A 294 20.18 -9.83 10.54
CA CYS A 294 20.63 -10.53 9.33
C CYS A 294 19.98 -11.90 9.17
N LYS A 295 20.07 -12.44 7.94
CA LYS A 295 19.93 -13.89 7.70
C LYS A 295 21.27 -14.59 7.94
N THR A 296 21.26 -15.71 8.66
CA THR A 296 22.48 -16.45 8.98
C THR A 296 22.24 -17.95 9.12
N GLY A 297 23.25 -18.75 8.76
CA GLY A 297 23.24 -20.20 8.97
C GLY A 297 23.54 -20.62 10.40
N GLY A 298 23.91 -19.67 11.28
CA GLY A 298 24.22 -19.95 12.68
C GLY A 298 22.99 -20.07 13.59
N VAL A 299 21.78 -19.87 13.07
CA VAL A 299 20.53 -20.09 13.83
C VAL A 299 19.54 -20.92 13.00
N LYS A 300 18.71 -21.72 13.69
CA LYS A 300 17.67 -22.55 13.08
C LYS A 300 16.27 -21.93 13.17
N HIS A 301 16.08 -20.99 14.08
CA HIS A 301 14.84 -20.25 14.31
C HIS A 301 15.13 -18.76 14.39
N CYS A 302 14.09 -17.94 14.27
CA CYS A 302 14.11 -16.51 14.51
C CYS A 302 14.54 -16.24 15.94
N CYS A 303 15.48 -15.32 16.12
CA CYS A 303 15.97 -14.92 17.42
C CYS A 303 15.77 -13.42 17.62
N PHE A 304 15.32 -13.05 18.82
CA PHE A 304 15.19 -11.67 19.24
C PHE A 304 15.91 -11.45 20.57
N GLY A 305 16.65 -10.36 20.67
CA GLY A 305 17.27 -9.98 21.92
C GLY A 305 17.70 -8.54 21.99
N TYR A 306 18.09 -8.11 23.19
CA TYR A 306 18.58 -6.77 23.45
C TYR A 306 19.88 -6.79 24.25
N ILE A 307 20.86 -6.01 23.79
CA ILE A 307 22.10 -5.72 24.50
C ILE A 307 21.97 -4.30 25.05
N ARG A 308 21.93 -4.17 26.37
CA ARG A 308 21.89 -2.88 27.06
C ARG A 308 23.28 -2.47 27.49
N LEU A 309 23.69 -1.26 27.17
CA LEU A 309 24.92 -0.68 27.70
C LEU A 309 24.61 0.13 28.96
N LYS A 310 25.34 -0.12 30.07
CA LYS A 310 25.27 0.75 31.27
C LYS A 310 25.93 2.10 31.03
N ARG A 311 26.92 2.16 30.13
CA ARG A 311 27.57 3.38 29.67
C ARG A 311 27.41 3.48 28.16
N PRO A 312 26.88 4.60 27.63
CA PRO A 312 26.69 4.75 26.20
C PRO A 312 28.04 4.72 25.47
N LEU A 313 28.04 4.10 24.29
CA LEU A 313 29.15 4.13 23.35
C LEU A 313 29.03 5.39 22.49
N PHE A 314 30.07 6.23 22.50
CA PHE A 314 30.14 7.44 21.69
C PHE A 314 30.87 7.16 20.38
N GLN A 315 30.21 7.40 19.25
CA GLN A 315 30.73 7.20 17.89
C GLN A 315 30.59 8.50 17.08
N SER A 316 31.28 8.59 15.95
CA SER A 316 31.19 9.75 15.04
C SER A 316 29.77 10.01 14.52
N GLU A 317 28.94 8.96 14.42
CA GLU A 317 27.56 9.02 13.93
C GLU A 317 26.52 9.34 15.02
N GLY A 318 26.87 9.23 16.31
CA GLY A 318 25.97 9.49 17.43
C GLY A 318 26.29 8.71 18.71
N VAL A 319 25.27 8.62 19.59
CA VAL A 319 25.34 7.95 20.89
C VAL A 319 24.61 6.62 20.80
N ILE A 320 25.26 5.54 21.22
CA ILE A 320 24.69 4.19 21.22
C ILE A 320 24.47 3.75 22.67
N GLU A 321 23.22 3.58 23.09
CA GLU A 321 22.83 3.09 24.41
C GLU A 321 22.64 1.57 24.46
N GLY A 322 22.55 0.92 23.29
CA GLY A 322 22.35 -0.52 23.19
C GLY A 322 22.20 -1.01 21.77
N ALA A 323 21.88 -2.29 21.64
CA ALA A 323 21.65 -2.95 20.36
C ALA A 323 20.51 -3.96 20.43
N ILE A 324 19.55 -3.86 19.51
CA ILE A 324 18.58 -4.94 19.25
C ILE A 324 19.25 -5.94 18.31
N VAL A 325 19.08 -7.23 18.62
CA VAL A 325 19.61 -8.34 17.83
C VAL A 325 18.44 -9.14 17.26
N MET A 326 18.39 -9.26 15.94
CA MET A 326 17.30 -9.90 15.20
C MET A 326 17.89 -10.85 14.14
N LEU A 327 17.90 -12.15 14.42
CA LEU A 327 18.49 -13.15 13.52
C LEU A 327 17.38 -13.95 12.85
N VAL A 328 17.52 -14.18 11.55
CA VAL A 328 16.63 -15.03 10.74
C VAL A 328 17.46 -16.20 10.22
N PRO A 329 16.93 -17.44 10.22
CA PRO A 329 17.60 -18.58 9.62
C PRO A 329 17.91 -18.33 8.14
N LYS A 330 19.05 -18.81 7.64
CA LYS A 330 19.43 -18.64 6.23
C LYS A 330 18.39 -19.21 5.26
N GLU A 331 17.85 -20.37 5.61
CA GLU A 331 16.78 -21.05 4.86
C GLU A 331 15.38 -20.49 5.17
N GLY A 332 15.29 -19.48 6.05
CA GLY A 332 14.04 -18.83 6.40
C GLY A 332 13.38 -18.18 5.19
N ASP A 333 12.08 -18.44 5.04
CA ASP A 333 11.27 -18.00 3.93
C ASP A 333 10.54 -16.68 4.27
N SER A 334 9.36 -16.50 3.70
CA SER A 334 8.48 -15.37 3.97
C SER A 334 7.88 -15.34 5.36
N LEU A 335 7.74 -16.50 6.01
CA LEU A 335 7.18 -16.63 7.35
C LEU A 335 8.11 -15.97 8.37
N GLU A 336 9.37 -16.39 8.39
CA GLU A 336 10.39 -15.88 9.31
C GLU A 336 10.68 -14.39 9.03
N ALA A 337 10.72 -14.00 7.76
CA ALA A 337 10.87 -12.59 7.38
C ALA A 337 9.66 -11.74 7.81
N GLY A 338 8.43 -12.26 7.66
CA GLY A 338 7.20 -11.59 8.08
C GLY A 338 7.13 -11.40 9.59
N LEU A 339 7.47 -12.44 10.35
CA LEU A 339 7.55 -12.40 11.81
C LEU A 339 8.53 -11.33 12.29
N MET A 340 9.75 -11.32 11.75
CA MET A 340 10.75 -10.33 12.15
C MET A 340 10.39 -8.92 11.67
N SER A 341 9.71 -8.79 10.53
CA SER A 341 9.18 -7.50 10.10
C SER A 341 8.19 -6.93 11.10
N GLU A 342 7.24 -7.72 11.59
CA GLU A 342 6.25 -7.28 12.57
C GLU A 342 6.90 -6.74 13.85
N ILE A 343 7.94 -7.43 14.33
CA ILE A 343 8.71 -6.97 15.49
C ILE A 343 9.42 -5.65 15.17
N SER A 344 10.08 -5.55 14.01
CA SER A 344 10.81 -4.34 13.63
C SER A 344 9.90 -3.12 13.41
N SER A 345 8.72 -3.29 12.79
CA SER A 345 7.73 -2.23 12.64
C SER A 345 7.15 -1.83 13.98
N GLY A 346 6.90 -2.80 14.87
CA GLY A 346 6.46 -2.52 16.22
C GLY A 346 7.44 -1.63 16.98
N LEU A 347 8.75 -1.89 16.88
CA LEU A 347 9.77 -1.06 17.53
C LEU A 347 9.79 0.38 17.04
N LEU A 348 9.39 0.61 15.78
CA LEU A 348 9.34 1.93 15.15
C LEU A 348 8.04 2.69 15.45
N GLU A 349 6.92 1.98 15.49
CA GLU A 349 5.57 2.58 15.55
C GLU A 349 4.99 2.63 16.98
N ASP A 350 5.51 1.83 17.92
CA ASP A 350 4.98 1.66 19.27
C ASP A 350 6.00 2.06 20.34
N GLU A 351 5.91 3.30 20.82
CA GLU A 351 6.80 3.85 21.85
C GLU A 351 6.77 3.03 23.15
N ALA A 352 5.64 2.42 23.51
CA ALA A 352 5.51 1.64 24.73
C ALA A 352 6.29 0.32 24.61
N PHE A 353 6.21 -0.33 23.45
CA PHE A 353 7.00 -1.52 23.15
C PHE A 353 8.49 -1.20 23.11
N PHE A 354 8.87 -0.14 22.39
CA PHE A 354 10.25 0.33 22.34
C PHE A 354 10.83 0.59 23.74
N SER A 355 10.09 1.33 24.57
CA SER A 355 10.46 1.62 25.96
C SER A 355 10.60 0.35 26.82
N ALA A 356 9.77 -0.67 26.60
CA ALA A 356 9.89 -1.95 27.27
C ALA A 356 11.21 -2.66 26.93
N VAL A 357 11.60 -2.68 25.64
CA VAL A 357 12.88 -3.23 25.19
C VAL A 357 14.06 -2.46 25.78
N GLN A 358 14.04 -1.13 25.66
CA GLN A 358 15.18 -0.30 26.05
C GLN A 358 15.39 -0.28 27.56
N LYS A 359 14.33 -0.13 28.37
CA LYS A 359 14.43 0.24 29.79
C LYS A 359 14.01 -0.84 30.78
N LYS A 360 13.17 -1.80 30.38
CA LYS A 360 12.62 -2.81 31.31
C LYS A 360 13.43 -4.11 31.32
N GLY A 361 13.01 -5.05 32.17
CA GLY A 361 13.60 -6.39 32.27
C GLY A 361 13.09 -7.34 31.18
N ARG A 362 13.75 -8.49 31.06
CA ARG A 362 13.42 -9.56 30.08
C ARG A 362 11.94 -9.93 30.06
N ILE A 363 11.31 -10.03 31.23
CA ILE A 363 9.88 -10.40 31.35
C ILE A 363 8.99 -9.40 30.63
N SER A 364 9.19 -8.09 30.83
CA SER A 364 8.40 -7.06 30.15
C SER A 364 8.62 -7.01 28.63
N ILE A 365 9.81 -7.40 28.17
CA ILE A 365 10.09 -7.54 26.74
C ILE A 365 9.25 -8.67 26.16
N ILE A 366 9.25 -9.83 26.83
CA ILE A 366 8.46 -11.01 26.44
C ILE A 366 6.97 -10.68 26.43
N GLU A 367 6.43 -10.06 27.49
CA GLU A 367 5.01 -9.69 27.56
C GLU A 367 4.60 -8.75 26.40
N SER A 368 5.47 -7.80 26.05
CA SER A 368 5.20 -6.85 24.97
C SER A 368 5.28 -7.51 23.59
N LEU A 369 6.27 -8.39 23.38
CA LEU A 369 6.39 -9.22 22.19
C LEU A 369 5.21 -10.16 22.06
N GLU A 370 4.83 -10.87 23.13
CA GLU A 370 3.73 -11.82 23.15
C GLU A 370 2.44 -11.13 22.71
N LYS A 371 2.08 -10.00 23.32
CA LYS A 371 0.88 -9.25 22.93
C LYS A 371 0.86 -8.93 21.43
N ARG A 372 1.99 -8.46 20.89
CA ARG A 372 2.10 -8.09 19.47
C ARG A 372 2.05 -9.32 18.55
N LEU A 373 2.82 -10.35 18.87
CA LEU A 373 2.90 -11.57 18.07
C LEU A 373 1.59 -12.35 18.10
N MET A 374 0.83 -12.31 19.19
CA MET A 374 -0.52 -12.89 19.25
C MET A 374 -1.50 -12.15 18.34
N GLN A 375 -1.44 -10.81 18.30
CA GLN A 375 -2.26 -10.02 17.37
C GLN A 375 -1.88 -10.32 15.91
N TYR A 376 -0.59 -10.40 15.62
CA TYR A 376 -0.07 -10.76 14.30
C TYR A 376 -0.50 -12.18 13.88
N TYR A 377 -0.39 -13.16 14.80
CA TYR A 377 -0.81 -14.53 14.59
C TYR A 377 -2.31 -14.61 14.27
N GLN A 378 -3.16 -13.99 15.11
CA GLN A 378 -4.61 -13.94 14.90
C GLN A 378 -4.96 -13.32 13.55
N LYS A 379 -4.41 -12.13 13.24
CA LYS A 379 -4.66 -11.45 11.96
C LYS A 379 -4.25 -12.30 10.76
N THR A 380 -3.06 -12.89 10.82
CA THR A 380 -2.50 -13.70 9.72
C THR A 380 -3.33 -14.96 9.50
N ILE A 381 -3.80 -15.60 10.57
CA ILE A 381 -4.69 -16.76 10.50
C ILE A 381 -6.04 -16.38 9.93
N THR A 382 -6.68 -15.33 10.44
CA THR A 382 -7.99 -14.88 9.96
C THR A 382 -7.93 -14.58 8.46
N THR A 383 -6.92 -13.84 8.00
CA THR A 383 -6.74 -13.54 6.57
C THR A 383 -6.54 -14.79 5.71
N ARG A 384 -5.88 -15.84 6.23
CA ARG A 384 -5.66 -17.09 5.49
C ARG A 384 -6.83 -18.09 5.60
N MET A 385 -7.57 -18.07 6.70
CA MET A 385 -8.77 -18.90 6.90
C MET A 385 -9.98 -18.36 6.14
N GLU A 386 -10.09 -17.04 6.00
CA GLU A 386 -11.16 -16.42 5.20
C GLU A 386 -10.95 -16.61 3.69
N GLY A 387 -9.75 -17.07 3.29
CA GLY A 387 -9.38 -17.31 1.90
C GLY A 387 -9.36 -16.01 1.11
N SER A 388 -8.18 -15.42 0.93
CA SER A 388 -7.98 -14.19 0.14
C SER A 388 -8.54 -14.26 -1.28
#